data_AF-A0A7Y4SFS5-F1
#
_entry.id   AF-A0A7Y4SFS5-F1
#
_cell.length_a   1.000
_cell.length_b   1.000
_cell.length_c   1.000
_cell.angle_alpha   90.00
_cell.angle_beta   90.00
_cell.angle_gamma   90.00
#
_symmetry.space_group_name_H-M   'P 1'
#
loop_
_entity.id
_entity.type
_entity.pdbx_description
1 polymer ?
#
loop_
_entity_poly.entity_id
_entity_poly.type
_entity_poly.pdbx_seq_one_letter_code
_entity_poly.pdbx_strand_id
1 'polypeptide(L)'
;MKISVRTDKEVTMESAISNRLGVSLPIVVDFQGTLARGVTQDLCLDSLSLLTDCASPVDTSVSVLFYFSRNVAYMPLTGRVAAVTEESGNPTTQFRIDIHLLPLGDIERQILESTFEELEIYLHSLGAPDSDERAAERARLVTSNPRSILSLFITDNPYHLPYRLSVGPDNRSRSSAQHIDSTPVQQAIQNTDSVPAPQASKMPPRHFSWSMAWQGFGLLTQVLRDLSIRFLPGSLARLFITPITFAFIGHPRILDDVPRKFPFAHFLPAHIVERWFRHQWPFVASYITGLTLANGSPTTGAMLISPLTTEQMIRNPRLARQRVLQTIRLAEKMGAKIAGLGAFTSIVTRDGRDLEGKVHLGLTTGNPHSAAIAVQNILQAAALTNLSLPHATVAIVGGAGSVGSACAKMLARLVASLLIIDIKKDALQNLVAQLANQPAVVEGATSLSRVREADIVIAATNNPHILLTADHLKPGAIVIDAAQPKNVSEEIPRQRPDVVVIESAVVQTPDVDVHFDLDLAPGEALGCLSETMILTAIGWTGHYSLGKADPSHAAHIIAAGRALGFRLARFRNSGGYVTDEHLLRIAQARTIE
;
A
#
# COMPACT_ATOMS: atom_id res chain seq x y z
N MET A 1 63.26 -43.52 -41.70
CA MET A 1 63.06 -43.83 -40.27
C MET A 1 61.75 -43.14 -39.86
N LYS A 2 60.59 -43.75 -40.14
CA LYS A 2 59.72 -44.55 -39.25
C LYS A 2 59.10 -43.74 -38.08
N ILE A 3 57.74 -43.70 -38.09
CA ILE A 3 56.79 -43.78 -36.94
C ILE A 3 56.56 -42.42 -36.19
N SER A 4 55.37 -41.99 -35.75
CA SER A 4 53.97 -42.48 -35.80
C SER A 4 52.99 -41.41 -35.31
N VAL A 5 51.75 -41.59 -35.78
CA VAL A 5 50.42 -41.06 -35.42
C VAL A 5 50.15 -40.88 -33.91
N ARG A 6 49.43 -39.81 -33.55
CA ARG A 6 48.25 -39.91 -32.68
C ARG A 6 47.22 -38.82 -33.00
N THR A 7 46.02 -39.29 -33.35
CA THR A 7 44.76 -38.57 -33.51
C THR A 7 44.18 -38.14 -32.17
N ASP A 8 43.10 -37.36 -32.28
CA ASP A 8 42.08 -37.01 -31.28
C ASP A 8 42.31 -35.70 -30.53
N LYS A 9 41.53 -34.67 -30.87
CA LYS A 9 40.22 -34.51 -30.23
C LYS A 9 39.36 -33.49 -30.97
N GLU A 10 38.11 -33.88 -31.15
CA GLU A 10 36.98 -33.03 -31.47
C GLU A 10 37.05 -31.72 -30.69
N VAL A 11 36.96 -30.61 -31.43
CA VAL A 11 36.65 -29.31 -30.85
C VAL A 11 35.16 -29.35 -30.51
N THR A 12 34.83 -29.89 -29.34
CA THR A 12 33.60 -29.52 -28.64
C THR A 12 33.72 -28.04 -28.35
N MET A 13 33.05 -27.23 -29.17
CA MET A 13 32.60 -25.89 -28.80
C MET A 13 31.59 -26.06 -27.65
N GLU A 14 32.08 -26.33 -26.44
CA GLU A 14 31.37 -25.92 -25.24
C GLU A 14 31.45 -24.39 -25.24
N SER A 15 30.35 -23.77 -25.66
CA SER A 15 30.03 -22.39 -25.37
C SER A 15 30.01 -22.27 -23.84
N ALA A 16 31.15 -21.94 -23.25
CA ALA A 16 31.23 -21.51 -21.87
C ALA A 16 30.52 -20.16 -21.81
N ILE A 17 29.21 -20.18 -21.54
CA ILE A 17 28.45 -19.00 -21.14
C ILE A 17 29.27 -18.34 -20.03
N SER A 18 29.59 -17.06 -20.18
CA SER A 18 30.25 -16.34 -19.11
C SER A 18 29.34 -16.43 -17.89
N ASN A 19 29.74 -17.18 -16.84
CA ASN A 19 28.95 -17.42 -15.62
C ASN A 19 28.51 -16.13 -14.89
N ARG A 20 28.92 -14.97 -15.38
CA ARG A 20 28.66 -13.64 -14.86
C ARG A 20 28.43 -12.67 -16.01
N LEU A 21 27.23 -12.10 -16.06
CA LEU A 21 26.79 -11.11 -17.04
C LEU A 21 26.82 -9.72 -16.42
N GLY A 22 27.74 -8.87 -16.88
CA GLY A 22 27.83 -7.47 -16.46
C GLY A 22 26.83 -6.59 -17.21
N VAL A 23 25.75 -6.15 -16.55
CA VAL A 23 24.67 -5.35 -17.17
C VAL A 23 24.07 -4.38 -16.16
N SER A 24 23.67 -3.19 -16.62
CA SER A 24 23.06 -2.13 -15.79
C SER A 24 21.56 -1.99 -16.04
N LEU A 25 20.78 -2.94 -15.52
CA LEU A 25 19.33 -2.92 -15.56
C LEU A 25 18.77 -2.10 -14.40
N PRO A 26 17.69 -1.31 -14.61
CA PRO A 26 17.01 -0.60 -13.53
C PRO A 26 16.51 -1.54 -12.43
N ILE A 27 16.68 -1.13 -11.17
CA ILE A 27 16.15 -1.85 -10.01
C ILE A 27 15.30 -0.92 -9.15
N VAL A 28 14.20 -1.43 -8.64
CA VAL A 28 13.50 -0.88 -7.46
C VAL A 28 13.78 -1.78 -6.27
N VAL A 29 14.16 -1.20 -5.13
CA VAL A 29 14.32 -1.94 -3.87
C VAL A 29 13.35 -1.43 -2.80
N ASP A 30 12.80 -2.35 -2.01
CA ASP A 30 12.04 -2.11 -0.77
C ASP A 30 12.72 -2.89 0.37
N PHE A 31 13.58 -2.20 1.11
CA PHE A 31 14.27 -2.74 2.27
C PHE A 31 13.83 -2.00 3.53
N GLN A 32 13.25 -2.74 4.48
CA GLN A 32 12.75 -2.21 5.74
C GLN A 32 11.84 -0.98 5.53
N GLY A 33 10.99 -1.01 4.50
CA GLY A 33 10.08 0.08 4.17
C GLY A 33 10.73 1.29 3.47
N THR A 34 12.06 1.29 3.31
CA THR A 34 12.77 2.30 2.52
C THR A 34 12.74 1.90 1.06
N LEU A 35 12.21 2.80 0.24
CA LEU A 35 12.12 2.62 -1.20
C LEU A 35 13.26 3.37 -1.89
N ALA A 36 13.96 2.65 -2.75
CA ALA A 36 15.14 3.15 -3.42
C ALA A 36 15.23 2.63 -4.86
N ARG A 37 16.02 3.34 -5.67
CA ARG A 37 16.33 2.95 -7.05
C ARG A 37 17.78 2.52 -7.10
N GLY A 38 18.05 1.53 -7.93
CA GLY A 38 19.40 1.04 -8.18
C GLY A 38 19.59 0.59 -9.61
N VAL A 39 20.75 -0.01 -9.86
CA VAL A 39 21.07 -0.72 -11.08
C VAL A 39 21.76 -2.04 -10.75
N THR A 40 21.56 -3.05 -11.60
CA THR A 40 22.38 -4.27 -11.53
C THR A 40 23.83 -3.92 -11.89
N GLN A 41 24.77 -4.68 -11.34
CA GLN A 41 26.18 -4.68 -11.72
C GLN A 41 26.49 -5.99 -12.44
N ASP A 42 26.15 -7.10 -11.79
CA ASP A 42 26.43 -8.46 -12.25
C ASP A 42 25.20 -9.35 -12.05
N LEU A 43 24.92 -10.20 -13.03
CA LEU A 43 23.89 -11.24 -12.97
C LEU A 43 24.52 -12.61 -13.21
N CYS A 44 24.22 -13.56 -12.33
CA CYS A 44 24.59 -14.97 -12.41
C CYS A 44 23.33 -15.82 -12.14
N LEU A 45 23.38 -17.13 -12.41
CA LEU A 45 22.24 -18.03 -12.11
C LEU A 45 22.04 -18.24 -10.61
N ASP A 46 23.09 -18.11 -9.81
CA ASP A 46 23.09 -18.34 -8.37
C ASP A 46 23.26 -17.07 -7.53
N SER A 47 23.49 -15.93 -8.18
CA SER A 47 23.85 -14.69 -7.50
C SER A 47 23.56 -13.45 -8.36
N LEU A 48 23.37 -12.31 -7.71
CA LEU A 48 23.31 -11.01 -8.37
C LEU A 48 23.96 -9.94 -7.51
N SER A 49 24.54 -8.94 -8.17
CA SER A 49 25.16 -7.77 -7.54
C SER A 49 24.46 -6.51 -8.01
N LEU A 50 24.18 -5.58 -7.09
CA LEU A 50 23.49 -4.33 -7.40
C LEU A 50 24.12 -3.13 -6.70
N LEU A 51 23.86 -1.95 -7.25
CA LEU A 51 24.21 -0.66 -6.67
C LEU A 51 22.94 0.13 -6.40
N THR A 52 22.75 0.63 -5.17
CA THR A 52 21.56 1.36 -4.74
C THR A 52 21.91 2.39 -3.68
N ASP A 53 21.00 3.32 -3.38
CA ASP A 53 21.16 4.35 -2.34
C ASP A 53 20.54 3.95 -0.98
N CYS A 54 20.19 2.67 -0.83
CA CYS A 54 19.63 2.10 0.39
C CYS A 54 20.36 0.83 0.80
N ALA A 55 20.80 0.76 2.06
CA ALA A 55 21.41 -0.44 2.61
C ALA A 55 20.36 -1.47 3.04
N SER A 56 20.77 -2.74 3.09
CA SER A 56 20.03 -3.83 3.73
C SER A 56 20.93 -4.50 4.77
N PRO A 57 20.41 -5.05 5.88
CA PRO A 57 21.20 -5.92 6.73
C PRO A 57 21.67 -7.17 5.96
N VAL A 58 22.88 -7.63 6.27
CA VAL A 58 23.38 -8.94 5.81
C VAL A 58 22.47 -10.04 6.37
N ASP A 59 22.37 -11.16 5.64
CA ASP A 59 21.51 -12.32 5.93
C ASP A 59 19.99 -12.07 5.79
N THR A 60 19.58 -10.88 5.35
CA THR A 60 18.17 -10.58 5.06
C THR A 60 17.67 -11.46 3.92
N SER A 61 16.56 -12.17 4.14
CA SER A 61 15.88 -12.93 3.08
C SER A 61 15.07 -11.98 2.21
N VAL A 62 15.19 -12.15 0.90
CA VAL A 62 14.61 -11.24 -0.09
C VAL A 62 13.90 -12.00 -1.20
N SER A 63 12.85 -11.40 -1.74
CA SER A 63 12.26 -11.78 -3.02
C SER A 63 12.86 -10.93 -4.14
N VAL A 64 13.24 -11.56 -5.24
CA VAL A 64 13.82 -10.93 -6.43
C VAL A 64 12.88 -11.19 -7.60
N LEU A 65 12.25 -10.15 -8.12
CA LEU A 65 11.30 -10.24 -9.22
C LEU A 65 11.92 -9.70 -10.51
N PHE A 66 12.00 -10.54 -11.52
CA PHE A 66 12.38 -10.14 -12.88
C PHE A 66 11.14 -9.73 -13.68
N TYR A 67 11.16 -8.50 -14.22
CA TYR A 67 10.14 -8.02 -15.17
C TYR A 67 10.66 -8.12 -16.59
N PHE A 68 9.85 -8.63 -17.50
CA PHE A 68 10.20 -8.83 -18.90
C PHE A 68 9.33 -7.96 -19.82
N SER A 69 9.83 -7.64 -21.01
CA SER A 69 9.24 -6.63 -21.89
C SER A 69 7.93 -7.03 -22.57
N ARG A 70 7.76 -8.30 -23.00
CA ARG A 70 6.49 -8.83 -23.54
C ARG A 70 6.28 -10.31 -23.21
N ASN A 71 5.02 -10.70 -22.94
CA ASN A 71 4.53 -12.10 -22.86
C ASN A 71 5.15 -13.04 -21.83
N VAL A 72 6.10 -12.61 -21.00
CA VAL A 72 6.61 -13.40 -19.87
C VAL A 72 6.08 -12.78 -18.58
N ALA A 73 5.22 -13.52 -17.89
CA ALA A 73 4.80 -13.20 -16.54
C ALA A 73 6.03 -13.18 -15.60
N TYR A 74 6.01 -12.36 -14.55
CA TYR A 74 7.17 -12.12 -13.69
C TYR A 74 7.73 -13.42 -13.08
N MET A 75 9.05 -13.48 -12.91
CA MET A 75 9.70 -14.63 -12.27
C MET A 75 10.15 -14.22 -10.85
N PRO A 76 9.40 -14.61 -9.80
CA PRO A 76 9.80 -14.35 -8.42
C PRO A 76 10.80 -15.43 -7.97
N LEU A 77 12.02 -15.00 -7.64
CA LEU A 77 13.05 -15.83 -7.03
C LEU A 77 13.24 -15.45 -5.57
N THR A 78 13.80 -16.37 -4.78
CA THR A 78 14.16 -16.11 -3.39
C THR A 78 15.68 -16.07 -3.25
N GLY A 79 16.18 -15.14 -2.44
CA GLY A 79 17.60 -15.04 -2.13
C GLY A 79 17.88 -14.53 -0.73
N ARG A 80 19.18 -14.37 -0.43
CA ARG A 80 19.70 -13.74 0.78
C ARG A 80 20.76 -12.72 0.46
N VAL A 81 20.74 -11.61 1.19
CA VAL A 81 21.80 -10.60 1.15
C VAL A 81 23.07 -11.19 1.74
N ALA A 82 24.09 -11.39 0.90
CA ALA A 82 25.37 -12.01 1.27
C ALA A 82 26.40 -10.99 1.75
N ALA A 83 26.45 -9.81 1.12
CA ALA A 83 27.36 -8.73 1.49
C ALA A 83 26.77 -7.36 1.18
N VAL A 84 27.15 -6.36 1.98
CA VAL A 84 26.84 -4.95 1.75
C VAL A 84 28.10 -4.13 1.95
N THR A 85 28.49 -3.38 0.92
CA THR A 85 29.69 -2.53 0.92
C THR A 85 29.29 -1.10 0.59
N GLU A 86 29.76 -0.13 1.37
CA GLU A 86 29.57 1.30 1.08
C GLU A 86 30.63 1.76 0.07
N GLU A 87 30.18 2.35 -1.04
CA GLU A 87 31.06 2.84 -2.09
C GLU A 87 31.66 4.20 -1.70
N SER A 88 32.99 4.26 -1.61
CA SER A 88 33.72 5.47 -1.23
C SER A 88 33.92 6.41 -2.43
N GLY A 89 33.67 7.71 -2.25
CA GLY A 89 34.04 8.75 -3.23
C GLY A 89 32.90 9.37 -4.06
N ASN A 90 31.64 9.03 -3.77
CA ASN A 90 30.46 9.63 -4.41
C ASN A 90 29.81 10.67 -3.47
N PRO A 91 29.35 11.85 -3.95
CA PRO A 91 28.67 12.85 -3.12
C PRO A 91 27.40 12.35 -2.41
N THR A 92 26.80 11.26 -2.90
CA THR A 92 25.67 10.55 -2.27
C THR A 92 26.10 9.15 -1.87
N THR A 93 25.82 8.77 -0.62
CA THR A 93 26.08 7.41 -0.12
C THR A 93 25.41 6.37 -1.02
N GLN A 94 26.21 5.45 -1.56
CA GLN A 94 25.76 4.32 -2.36
C GLN A 94 26.27 3.02 -1.76
N PHE A 95 25.46 1.98 -1.89
CA PHE A 95 25.74 0.66 -1.36
C PHE A 95 25.76 -0.33 -2.51
N ARG A 96 26.85 -1.10 -2.58
CA ARG A 96 26.90 -2.34 -3.33
C ARG A 96 26.31 -3.46 -2.47
N ILE A 97 25.33 -4.17 -3.01
CA ILE A 97 24.67 -5.29 -2.34
C ILE A 97 24.82 -6.53 -3.20
N ASP A 98 25.38 -7.60 -2.62
CA ASP A 98 25.48 -8.90 -3.26
C ASP A 98 24.43 -9.83 -2.65
N ILE A 99 23.68 -10.52 -3.52
CA ILE A 99 22.57 -11.39 -3.14
C ILE A 99 22.84 -12.78 -3.71
N HIS A 100 22.80 -13.80 -2.85
CA HIS A 100 22.83 -15.20 -3.26
C HIS A 100 21.41 -15.70 -3.46
N LEU A 101 21.12 -16.27 -4.61
CA LEU A 101 19.84 -16.87 -4.94
C LEU A 101 19.77 -18.29 -4.37
N LEU A 102 18.56 -18.72 -3.99
CA LEU A 102 18.31 -20.12 -3.69
C LEU A 102 18.43 -20.97 -4.97
N PRO A 103 18.69 -22.28 -4.86
CA PRO A 103 18.78 -23.16 -6.03
C PRO A 103 17.54 -23.07 -6.90
N LEU A 104 17.76 -22.78 -8.18
CA LEU A 104 16.70 -22.67 -9.20
C LEU A 104 16.16 -24.07 -9.57
N GLY A 105 14.86 -24.14 -9.84
CA GLY A 105 14.28 -25.29 -10.54
C GLY A 105 14.69 -25.33 -12.01
N ASP A 106 14.49 -26.46 -12.68
CA ASP A 106 14.93 -26.68 -14.06
C ASP A 106 14.33 -25.65 -15.05
N ILE A 107 13.05 -25.30 -14.89
CA ILE A 107 12.35 -24.33 -15.75
C ILE A 107 12.92 -22.92 -15.55
N GLU A 108 13.10 -22.49 -14.30
CA GLU A 108 13.63 -21.17 -13.96
C GLU A 108 15.04 -21.00 -14.51
N ARG A 109 15.88 -22.03 -14.33
CA ARG A 109 17.23 -22.10 -14.86
C ARG A 109 17.24 -21.95 -16.38
N GLN A 110 16.47 -22.75 -17.12
CA GLN A 110 16.42 -22.69 -18.59
C GLN A 110 15.99 -21.31 -19.12
N ILE A 111 15.02 -20.68 -18.45
CA ILE A 111 14.55 -19.34 -18.85
C ILE A 111 15.64 -18.30 -18.62
N LEU A 112 16.30 -18.32 -17.46
CA LEU A 112 17.38 -17.38 -17.16
C LEU A 112 18.59 -17.60 -18.06
N GLU A 113 19.00 -18.85 -18.30
CA GLU A 113 20.09 -19.19 -19.22
C GLU A 113 19.80 -18.62 -20.62
N SER A 114 18.64 -18.92 -21.19
CA SER A 114 18.23 -18.39 -22.50
C SER A 114 18.17 -16.85 -22.53
N THR A 115 17.71 -16.23 -21.44
CA THR A 115 17.62 -14.77 -21.36
C THR A 115 19.01 -14.13 -21.26
N PHE A 116 19.90 -14.71 -20.47
CA PHE A 116 21.26 -14.20 -20.29
C PHE A 116 22.09 -14.39 -21.56
N GLU A 117 21.92 -15.50 -22.27
CA GLU A 117 22.51 -15.72 -23.60
C GLU A 117 22.04 -14.65 -24.61
N GLU A 118 20.73 -14.39 -24.70
CA GLU A 118 20.19 -13.36 -25.58
C GLU A 118 20.74 -11.96 -25.24
N LEU A 119 20.86 -11.63 -23.95
CA LEU A 119 21.48 -10.39 -23.48
C LEU A 119 22.97 -10.31 -23.81
N GLU A 120 23.72 -11.40 -23.62
CA GLU A 120 25.16 -11.48 -23.89
C GLU A 120 25.45 -11.32 -25.39
N ILE A 121 24.72 -12.03 -26.27
CA ILE A 121 24.81 -11.90 -27.73
C ILE A 121 24.59 -10.45 -28.16
N TYR A 122 23.58 -9.80 -27.60
CA TYR A 122 23.30 -8.40 -27.90
C TYR A 122 24.45 -7.49 -27.41
N LEU A 123 24.92 -7.66 -26.17
CA LEU A 123 26.03 -6.85 -25.63
C LEU A 123 27.31 -6.98 -26.46
N HIS A 124 27.59 -8.17 -27.00
CA HIS A 124 28.69 -8.38 -27.93
C HIS A 124 28.49 -7.67 -29.27
N SER A 125 27.26 -7.59 -29.78
CA SER A 125 26.96 -6.83 -31.01
C SER A 125 27.23 -5.33 -30.86
N LEU A 126 27.14 -4.80 -29.63
CA LEU A 126 27.51 -3.42 -29.29
C LEU A 126 29.01 -3.21 -29.13
N GLY A 127 29.84 -4.25 -29.18
CA GLY A 127 31.30 -4.19 -29.06
C GLY A 127 32.01 -3.53 -30.26
N ALA A 128 31.28 -3.07 -31.27
CA ALA A 128 31.78 -2.24 -32.37
C ALA A 128 32.15 -0.81 -31.89
N PRO A 129 33.14 -0.14 -32.50
CA PRO A 129 33.87 0.93 -31.82
C PRO A 129 33.16 2.31 -31.86
N ASP A 130 32.41 2.68 -30.81
CA ASP A 130 32.31 4.08 -30.31
C ASP A 130 31.72 4.18 -28.88
N SER A 131 32.40 4.84 -27.91
CA SER A 131 32.17 4.62 -26.45
C SER A 131 31.00 5.37 -25.82
N ASP A 132 30.60 6.53 -26.34
CA ASP A 132 29.53 7.34 -25.74
C ASP A 132 28.16 6.99 -26.35
N GLU A 133 28.11 6.64 -27.64
CA GLU A 133 26.94 6.00 -28.27
C GLU A 133 26.66 4.62 -27.65
N ARG A 134 27.71 3.85 -27.25
CA ARG A 134 27.56 2.55 -26.57
C ARG A 134 26.78 2.62 -25.26
N ALA A 135 26.97 3.68 -24.45
CA ALA A 135 26.24 3.85 -23.19
C ALA A 135 24.78 4.27 -23.42
N ALA A 136 24.53 5.11 -24.43
CA ALA A 136 23.19 5.53 -24.83
C ALA A 136 22.39 4.38 -25.50
N GLU A 137 23.05 3.52 -26.27
CA GLU A 137 22.41 2.38 -26.94
C GLU A 137 22.20 1.19 -25.98
N ARG A 138 23.10 0.99 -25.00
CA ARG A 138 22.87 0.11 -23.83
C ARG A 138 21.64 0.54 -23.02
N ALA A 139 21.35 1.83 -22.92
CA ALA A 139 20.14 2.32 -22.26
C ALA A 139 18.87 2.08 -23.11
N ARG A 140 18.97 2.01 -24.44
CA ARG A 140 17.86 1.68 -25.36
C ARG A 140 17.50 0.19 -25.41
N LEU A 141 18.50 -0.69 -25.18
CA LEU A 141 18.44 -2.17 -25.13
C LEU A 141 17.25 -2.73 -24.33
N VAL A 142 16.87 -2.05 -23.25
CA VAL A 142 15.82 -2.48 -22.34
C VAL A 142 14.43 -2.47 -23.01
N THR A 143 14.22 -1.69 -24.07
CA THR A 143 12.85 -1.36 -24.52
C THR A 143 12.32 -2.09 -25.77
N SER A 144 13.18 -2.73 -26.58
CA SER A 144 12.79 -3.15 -27.95
C SER A 144 12.89 -4.65 -28.29
N ASN A 145 13.46 -5.50 -27.42
CA ASN A 145 13.44 -6.97 -27.60
C ASN A 145 12.33 -7.59 -26.73
N PRO A 146 11.37 -8.37 -27.26
CA PRO A 146 10.25 -8.93 -26.49
C PRO A 146 10.60 -9.87 -25.33
N ARG A 147 11.85 -10.35 -25.22
CA ARG A 147 12.34 -11.20 -24.11
C ARG A 147 13.33 -10.53 -23.17
N SER A 148 13.58 -9.23 -23.33
CA SER A 148 14.52 -8.50 -22.46
C SER A 148 13.99 -8.35 -21.03
N ILE A 149 14.90 -8.48 -20.07
CA ILE A 149 14.63 -8.06 -18.68
C ILE A 149 14.54 -6.54 -18.69
N LEU A 150 13.36 -6.01 -18.34
CA LEU A 150 13.11 -4.57 -18.21
C LEU A 150 13.76 -4.00 -16.96
N SER A 151 13.54 -4.68 -15.84
CA SER A 151 13.93 -4.20 -14.52
C SER A 151 13.81 -5.32 -13.51
N LEU A 152 14.40 -5.11 -12.33
CA LEU A 152 14.19 -5.98 -11.18
C LEU A 152 13.43 -5.21 -10.07
N PHE A 153 12.61 -5.93 -9.31
CA PHE A 153 12.11 -5.47 -8.01
C PHE A 153 12.61 -6.40 -6.92
N ILE A 154 13.29 -5.85 -5.92
CA ILE A 154 13.86 -6.62 -4.83
C ILE A 154 13.27 -6.13 -3.53
N THR A 155 12.80 -7.05 -2.69
CA THR A 155 12.12 -6.66 -1.46
C THR A 155 12.32 -7.67 -0.34
N ASP A 156 12.50 -7.14 0.87
CA ASP A 156 12.43 -7.91 2.11
C ASP A 156 11.00 -7.97 2.69
N ASN A 157 10.03 -7.34 2.01
CA ASN A 157 8.64 -7.41 2.40
C ASN A 157 8.09 -8.79 2.04
N PRO A 158 7.43 -9.50 2.98
CA PRO A 158 6.79 -10.79 2.71
C PRO A 158 5.52 -10.62 1.86
N TYR A 159 5.62 -10.06 0.66
CA TYR A 159 4.53 -10.13 -0.30
C TYR A 159 4.32 -11.59 -0.70
N HIS A 160 3.08 -12.07 -0.64
CA HIS A 160 2.73 -13.34 -1.26
C HIS A 160 2.59 -13.12 -2.77
N LEU A 161 3.67 -13.35 -3.51
CA LEU A 161 3.73 -13.20 -4.96
C LEU A 161 3.63 -14.60 -5.58
N PRO A 162 2.45 -15.02 -6.07
CA PRO A 162 2.31 -16.34 -6.69
C PRO A 162 3.26 -16.45 -7.88
N TYR A 163 3.85 -17.62 -8.11
CA TYR A 163 4.65 -17.85 -9.31
C TYR A 163 3.75 -17.74 -10.55
N ARG A 164 4.13 -16.91 -11.53
CA ARG A 164 3.40 -16.77 -12.79
C ARG A 164 4.39 -16.78 -13.94
N LEU A 165 4.41 -17.85 -14.73
CA LEU A 165 5.06 -17.86 -16.03
C LEU A 165 4.04 -18.19 -17.11
N SER A 166 4.02 -17.40 -18.18
CA SER A 166 3.29 -17.73 -19.39
C SER A 166 4.18 -18.62 -20.25
N VAL A 167 4.26 -19.90 -19.91
CA VAL A 167 4.67 -20.89 -20.90
C VAL A 167 3.55 -20.91 -21.95
N GLY A 168 3.87 -20.93 -23.25
CA GLY A 168 2.88 -20.92 -24.34
C GLY A 168 1.85 -22.05 -24.22
N PRO A 169 0.84 -22.16 -25.10
CA PRO A 169 -0.23 -23.15 -24.96
C PRO A 169 0.35 -24.57 -24.95
N ASP A 170 0.51 -25.13 -23.75
CA ASP A 170 1.05 -26.46 -23.56
C ASP A 170 -0.07 -27.46 -23.80
N ASN A 171 -0.11 -27.95 -25.03
CA ASN A 171 -1.02 -29.01 -25.45
C ASN A 171 -0.41 -30.36 -25.03
N ARG A 172 -0.33 -30.62 -23.72
CA ARG A 172 0.02 -31.86 -22.99
C ARG A 172 0.12 -31.44 -21.50
N SER A 173 -0.52 -32.03 -20.50
CA SER A 173 -1.24 -33.28 -20.32
C SER A 173 -2.08 -33.14 -19.04
N ARG A 174 -3.36 -33.51 -19.10
CA ARG A 174 -4.08 -34.02 -17.93
C ARG A 174 -3.42 -35.35 -17.52
N SER A 175 -3.38 -35.63 -16.21
CA SER A 175 -2.73 -36.78 -15.51
C SER A 175 -1.40 -36.34 -14.90
N SER A 176 -1.14 -36.41 -13.58
CA SER A 176 -1.58 -37.40 -12.60
C SER A 176 -1.55 -36.81 -11.18
N ALA A 177 -2.70 -36.74 -10.50
CA ALA A 177 -2.74 -36.76 -9.04
C ALA A 177 -3.00 -38.21 -8.63
N GLN A 178 -2.03 -38.82 -7.97
CA GLN A 178 -2.08 -40.21 -7.52
C GLN A 178 -3.17 -40.39 -6.46
N HIS A 179 -3.96 -41.44 -6.67
CA HIS A 179 -4.85 -42.06 -5.70
C HIS A 179 -4.10 -42.49 -4.43
N ILE A 180 -4.67 -42.19 -3.27
CA ILE A 180 -4.60 -43.07 -2.11
C ILE A 180 -6.02 -43.59 -1.87
N ASP A 181 -6.13 -44.91 -1.88
CA ASP A 181 -7.34 -45.70 -1.70
C ASP A 181 -8.04 -45.45 -0.36
N SER A 182 -9.37 -45.28 -0.42
CA SER A 182 -10.27 -45.87 0.58
C SER A 182 -11.60 -46.25 -0.10
N THR A 183 -12.01 -47.49 0.17
CA THR A 183 -13.13 -48.24 -0.40
C THR A 183 -14.50 -47.61 -0.11
N PRO A 184 -15.55 -47.93 -0.91
CA PRO A 184 -16.74 -47.11 -1.04
C PRO A 184 -17.80 -47.46 0.02
N VAL A 185 -18.35 -46.44 0.67
CA VAL A 185 -19.67 -46.51 1.30
C VAL A 185 -20.56 -45.53 0.56
N GLN A 186 -21.45 -46.07 -0.27
CA GLN A 186 -22.62 -45.34 -0.76
C GLN A 186 -23.51 -45.01 0.44
N GLN A 187 -23.76 -43.72 0.71
CA GLN A 187 -25.11 -43.18 0.94
C GLN A 187 -25.11 -41.68 1.24
N ALA A 188 -26.17 -41.04 0.72
CA ALA A 188 -26.72 -39.73 1.06
C ALA A 188 -26.02 -38.47 0.52
N ILE A 189 -26.55 -38.02 -0.61
CA ILE A 189 -26.49 -36.64 -1.12
C ILE A 189 -27.01 -35.68 -0.03
N GLN A 190 -26.14 -34.80 0.49
CA GLN A 190 -26.54 -33.54 1.10
C GLN A 190 -25.64 -32.43 0.59
N ASN A 191 -26.25 -31.51 -0.15
CA ASN A 191 -25.67 -30.26 -0.61
C ASN A 191 -25.27 -29.39 0.58
N THR A 192 -23.98 -29.13 0.76
CA THR A 192 -23.49 -27.96 1.50
C THR A 192 -22.22 -27.43 0.86
N ASP A 193 -22.38 -26.69 -0.24
CA ASP A 193 -21.42 -25.69 -0.68
C ASP A 193 -22.17 -24.38 -0.94
N SER A 194 -22.01 -23.43 -0.02
CA SER A 194 -22.30 -22.02 -0.26
C SER A 194 -21.46 -21.17 0.70
N VAL A 195 -20.25 -20.82 0.28
CA VAL A 195 -19.55 -19.66 0.83
C VAL A 195 -20.27 -18.42 0.28
N PRO A 196 -20.86 -17.54 1.11
CA PRO A 196 -21.59 -16.40 0.58
C PRO A 196 -20.62 -15.35 0.04
N ALA A 197 -20.85 -14.92 -1.19
CA ALA A 197 -20.20 -13.75 -1.79
C ALA A 197 -20.45 -12.50 -0.91
N PRO A 198 -19.48 -11.58 -0.78
CA PRO A 198 -19.72 -10.31 -0.11
C PRO A 198 -20.72 -9.50 -0.95
N GLN A 199 -21.96 -9.43 -0.49
CA GLN A 199 -22.97 -8.55 -1.08
C GLN A 199 -22.61 -7.10 -0.74
N ALA A 200 -22.51 -6.25 -1.76
CA ALA A 200 -22.60 -4.81 -1.60
C ALA A 200 -23.85 -4.49 -0.75
N SER A 201 -23.65 -3.91 0.42
CA SER A 201 -24.65 -3.75 1.47
C SER A 201 -25.68 -2.68 1.12
N LYS A 202 -26.62 -2.99 0.23
CA LYS A 202 -27.95 -2.40 0.34
C LYS A 202 -28.62 -3.05 1.54
N MET A 203 -28.56 -2.38 2.70
CA MET A 203 -29.23 -2.86 3.91
C MET A 203 -30.71 -3.18 3.59
N PRO A 204 -31.22 -4.36 3.98
CA PRO A 204 -32.64 -4.64 3.84
C PRO A 204 -33.44 -3.65 4.72
N PRO A 205 -34.70 -3.35 4.39
CA PRO A 205 -35.54 -2.50 5.23
C PRO A 205 -35.68 -3.13 6.62
N ARG A 206 -35.06 -2.51 7.63
CA ARG A 206 -35.10 -3.00 9.02
C ARG A 206 -36.31 -2.40 9.73
N HIS A 207 -37.26 -3.26 10.11
CA HIS A 207 -38.40 -2.87 10.92
C HIS A 207 -37.96 -2.48 12.35
N PHE A 208 -38.66 -1.50 12.93
CA PHE A 208 -38.44 -1.05 14.31
C PHE A 208 -38.60 -2.21 15.30
N SER A 209 -37.64 -2.36 16.23
CA SER A 209 -37.66 -3.38 17.29
C SER A 209 -37.45 -2.74 18.66
N TRP A 210 -38.16 -3.23 19.67
CA TRP A 210 -37.98 -2.83 21.08
C TRP A 210 -36.57 -3.11 21.61
N SER A 211 -35.86 -4.10 21.06
CA SER A 211 -34.45 -4.35 21.41
C SER A 211 -33.52 -3.21 20.97
N MET A 212 -33.80 -2.57 19.82
CA MET A 212 -33.07 -1.39 19.36
C MET A 212 -33.34 -0.16 20.24
N ALA A 213 -34.56 -0.02 20.76
CA ALA A 213 -34.89 1.05 21.70
C ALA A 213 -34.13 0.89 23.03
N TRP A 214 -34.02 -0.35 23.53
CA TRP A 214 -33.25 -0.64 24.76
C TRP A 214 -31.74 -0.47 24.57
N GLN A 215 -31.19 -0.90 23.42
CA GLN A 215 -29.81 -0.59 23.02
C GLN A 215 -29.59 0.92 22.90
N GLY A 216 -30.56 1.64 22.31
CA GLY A 216 -30.55 3.10 22.23
C GLY A 216 -30.53 3.77 23.61
N PHE A 217 -31.27 3.23 24.59
CA PHE A 217 -31.24 3.71 25.97
C PHE A 217 -29.88 3.46 26.63
N GLY A 218 -29.27 2.28 26.44
CA GLY A 218 -27.91 1.98 26.90
C GLY A 218 -26.82 2.87 26.27
N LEU A 219 -26.99 3.23 25.00
CA LEU A 219 -26.10 4.18 24.32
C LEU A 219 -26.33 5.61 24.81
N LEU A 220 -27.56 5.99 25.14
CA LEU A 220 -27.88 7.29 25.71
C LEU A 220 -27.30 7.43 27.12
N THR A 221 -27.38 6.39 27.96
CA THR A 221 -26.72 6.39 29.27
C THR A 221 -25.20 6.42 29.13
N GLN A 222 -24.62 5.78 28.12
CA GLN A 222 -23.20 5.91 27.79
C GLN A 222 -22.83 7.36 27.42
N VAL A 223 -23.63 8.01 26.58
CA VAL A 223 -23.44 9.42 26.21
C VAL A 223 -23.60 10.35 27.41
N LEU A 224 -24.56 10.10 28.30
CA LEU A 224 -24.76 10.86 29.52
C LEU A 224 -23.60 10.66 30.50
N ARG A 225 -23.09 9.43 30.64
CA ARG A 225 -21.87 9.13 31.41
C ARG A 225 -20.68 9.92 30.86
N ASP A 226 -20.44 9.84 29.55
CA ASP A 226 -19.36 10.55 28.86
C ASP A 226 -19.51 12.09 28.99
N LEU A 227 -20.75 12.59 29.04
CA LEU A 227 -21.06 13.98 29.38
C LEU A 227 -20.69 14.33 30.82
N SER A 228 -21.04 13.49 31.81
CA SER A 228 -20.65 13.71 33.20
C SER A 228 -19.13 13.73 33.39
N ILE A 229 -18.42 12.84 32.69
CA ILE A 229 -16.95 12.73 32.68
C ILE A 229 -16.28 14.03 32.23
N ARG A 230 -16.89 14.75 31.28
CA ARG A 230 -16.40 16.06 30.84
C ARG A 230 -16.25 17.03 32.00
N PHE A 231 -17.18 17.01 32.95
CA PHE A 231 -17.22 17.94 34.09
C PHE A 231 -16.45 17.43 35.31
N LEU A 232 -16.09 16.14 35.35
CA LEU A 232 -15.29 15.55 36.42
C LEU A 232 -13.77 15.87 36.27
N PRO A 233 -13.04 16.05 37.40
CA PRO A 233 -11.58 16.07 37.42
C PRO A 233 -11.00 14.73 36.93
N GLY A 234 -9.83 14.75 36.29
CA GLY A 234 -9.25 13.56 35.64
C GLY A 234 -9.02 12.37 36.56
N SER A 235 -8.65 12.61 37.82
CA SER A 235 -8.49 11.55 38.85
C SER A 235 -9.81 10.85 39.17
N LEU A 236 -10.91 11.60 39.25
CA LEU A 236 -12.26 11.07 39.51
C LEU A 236 -12.87 10.40 38.27
N ALA A 237 -12.62 10.95 37.08
CA ALA A 237 -13.10 10.36 35.82
C ALA A 237 -12.57 8.93 35.61
N ARG A 238 -11.31 8.67 35.99
CA ARG A 238 -10.67 7.34 35.85
C ARG A 238 -11.26 6.25 36.75
N LEU A 239 -12.05 6.61 37.77
CA LEU A 239 -12.80 5.64 38.58
C LEU A 239 -14.02 5.07 37.84
N PHE A 240 -14.50 5.77 36.80
CA PHE A 240 -15.72 5.43 36.07
C PHE A 240 -15.47 5.05 34.60
N ILE A 241 -14.22 5.04 34.16
CA ILE A 241 -13.82 4.78 32.76
C ILE A 241 -12.60 3.89 32.73
N THR A 242 -12.59 2.94 31.79
CA THR A 242 -11.39 2.16 31.44
C THR A 242 -10.25 3.09 31.01
N PRO A 243 -9.11 3.10 31.72
CA PRO A 243 -7.93 3.84 31.28
C PRO A 243 -7.47 3.38 29.90
N ILE A 244 -7.07 4.33 29.06
CA ILE A 244 -6.55 4.05 27.73
C ILE A 244 -5.12 4.56 27.59
N THR A 245 -4.33 3.92 26.75
CA THR A 245 -2.96 4.32 26.43
C THR A 245 -2.87 5.14 25.15
N PHE A 246 -3.82 4.95 24.22
CA PHE A 246 -3.92 5.70 22.99
C PHE A 246 -5.37 5.98 22.60
N ALA A 247 -5.56 6.96 21.73
CA ALA A 247 -6.85 7.35 21.21
C ALA A 247 -6.83 7.51 19.69
N PHE A 248 -7.92 7.16 19.02
CA PHE A 248 -8.14 7.51 17.62
C PHE A 248 -9.36 8.43 17.51
N ILE A 249 -9.15 9.63 16.97
CA ILE A 249 -10.15 10.68 16.87
C ILE A 249 -10.84 10.58 15.51
N GLY A 250 -12.03 10.00 15.49
CA GLY A 250 -12.88 9.86 14.32
C GLY A 250 -14.02 10.89 14.26
N HIS A 251 -14.76 10.89 13.16
CA HIS A 251 -15.99 11.65 12.95
C HIS A 251 -16.85 10.92 11.90
N PRO A 252 -18.20 11.07 11.91
CA PRO A 252 -19.05 10.49 10.87
C PRO A 252 -18.76 11.15 9.52
N ARG A 253 -18.42 10.38 8.47
CA ARG A 253 -18.06 10.97 7.17
C ARG A 253 -19.30 11.56 6.48
N ILE A 254 -20.40 10.82 6.57
CA ILE A 254 -21.73 11.17 6.07
C ILE A 254 -22.77 10.94 7.18
N LEU A 255 -23.98 11.46 7.01
CA LEU A 255 -25.06 11.26 7.98
C LEU A 255 -25.41 9.76 8.15
N ASP A 256 -25.23 8.96 7.10
CA ASP A 256 -25.48 7.51 7.13
C ASP A 256 -24.47 6.72 7.97
N ASP A 257 -23.37 7.34 8.41
CA ASP A 257 -22.46 6.71 9.39
C ASP A 257 -23.00 6.80 10.82
N VAL A 258 -23.95 7.71 11.11
CA VAL A 258 -24.50 7.89 12.47
C VAL A 258 -25.20 6.62 13.00
N PRO A 259 -26.02 5.91 12.20
CA PRO A 259 -26.63 4.65 12.60
C PRO A 259 -25.66 3.54 13.00
N ARG A 260 -24.39 3.58 12.54
CA ARG A 260 -23.37 2.58 12.91
C ARG A 260 -23.14 2.53 14.44
N LYS A 261 -23.21 3.69 15.11
CA LYS A 261 -23.16 3.77 16.58
C LYS A 261 -24.55 3.85 17.22
N PHE A 262 -25.48 4.55 16.58
CA PHE A 262 -26.82 4.82 17.13
C PHE A 262 -27.90 4.27 16.18
N PRO A 263 -28.22 2.96 16.22
CA PRO A 263 -29.12 2.34 15.25
C PRO A 263 -30.48 3.02 15.11
N PHE A 264 -31.00 3.61 16.19
CA PHE A 264 -32.25 4.36 16.19
C PHE A 264 -32.25 5.59 15.27
N ALA A 265 -31.07 6.14 14.95
CA ALA A 265 -30.94 7.29 14.07
C ALA A 265 -31.42 7.01 12.64
N HIS A 266 -31.48 5.74 12.22
CA HIS A 266 -32.04 5.34 10.92
C HIS A 266 -33.52 5.74 10.75
N PHE A 267 -34.26 5.85 11.86
CA PHE A 267 -35.68 6.20 11.83
C PHE A 267 -35.93 7.71 11.98
N LEU A 268 -34.88 8.50 12.22
CA LEU A 268 -35.00 9.94 12.40
C LEU A 268 -34.80 10.65 11.06
N PRO A 269 -35.60 11.69 10.74
CA PRO A 269 -35.32 12.55 9.61
C PRO A 269 -33.90 13.14 9.66
N ALA A 270 -33.23 13.21 8.51
CA ALA A 270 -31.84 13.65 8.39
C ALA A 270 -31.56 15.01 9.07
N HIS A 271 -32.50 15.96 8.98
CA HIS A 271 -32.36 17.27 9.62
C HIS A 271 -32.36 17.21 11.17
N ILE A 272 -33.04 16.23 11.77
CA ILE A 272 -33.02 16.00 13.22
C ILE A 272 -31.68 15.41 13.63
N VAL A 273 -31.19 14.40 12.91
CA VAL A 273 -29.88 13.79 13.15
C VAL A 273 -28.76 14.82 13.02
N GLU A 274 -28.81 15.63 11.95
CA GLU A 274 -27.85 16.72 11.73
C GLU A 274 -27.85 17.72 12.90
N ARG A 275 -29.05 18.17 13.33
CA ARG A 275 -29.18 19.12 14.44
C ARG A 275 -28.71 18.53 15.76
N TRP A 276 -28.99 17.26 16.02
CA TRP A 276 -28.53 16.56 17.20
C TRP A 276 -27.00 16.49 17.25
N PHE A 277 -26.35 15.97 16.20
CA PHE A 277 -24.90 15.85 16.14
C PHE A 277 -24.19 17.20 16.29
N ARG A 278 -24.74 18.26 15.69
CA ARG A 278 -24.21 19.63 15.86
C ARG A 278 -24.05 20.05 17.33
N HIS A 279 -24.97 19.64 18.19
CA HIS A 279 -24.97 19.98 19.62
C HIS A 279 -24.34 18.89 20.49
N GLN A 280 -24.30 17.64 20.01
CA GLN A 280 -23.74 16.48 20.69
C GLN A 280 -22.31 16.71 21.16
N TRP A 281 -21.96 16.19 22.33
CA TRP A 281 -20.62 16.29 22.92
C TRP A 281 -19.72 15.15 22.45
N PRO A 282 -18.38 15.29 22.47
CA PRO A 282 -17.49 14.17 22.20
C PRO A 282 -17.78 12.97 23.11
N PHE A 283 -17.66 11.76 22.56
CA PHE A 283 -17.97 10.51 23.27
C PHE A 283 -17.07 9.37 22.80
N VAL A 284 -17.01 8.29 23.58
CA VAL A 284 -16.28 7.07 23.25
C VAL A 284 -17.16 6.19 22.37
N ALA A 285 -16.74 5.95 21.12
CA ALA A 285 -17.43 5.02 20.23
C ALA A 285 -17.18 3.57 20.64
N SER A 286 -15.92 3.19 20.82
CA SER A 286 -15.50 1.84 21.19
C SER A 286 -14.15 1.85 21.90
N TYR A 287 -13.82 0.74 22.55
CA TYR A 287 -12.46 0.46 23.02
C TYR A 287 -11.77 -0.45 22.01
N ILE A 288 -10.46 -0.25 21.85
CA ILE A 288 -9.62 -1.03 20.94
C ILE A 288 -8.78 -1.97 21.80
N THR A 289 -8.92 -3.27 21.57
CA THR A 289 -8.29 -4.34 22.37
C THR A 289 -7.42 -5.24 21.51
N GLY A 290 -6.59 -6.07 22.15
CA GLY A 290 -5.75 -7.07 21.47
C GLY A 290 -4.37 -6.55 21.06
N LEU A 291 -4.17 -5.22 21.05
CA LEU A 291 -2.84 -4.65 20.82
C LEU A 291 -1.88 -4.98 21.97
N THR A 292 -0.67 -5.40 21.62
CA THR A 292 0.44 -5.63 22.54
C THR A 292 1.55 -4.60 22.30
N LEU A 293 2.20 -4.16 23.37
CA LEU A 293 3.40 -3.35 23.29
C LEU A 293 4.60 -4.22 22.87
N ALA A 294 5.69 -3.61 22.44
CA ALA A 294 6.91 -4.31 22.03
C ALA A 294 7.51 -5.21 23.14
N ASN A 295 7.19 -4.94 24.41
CA ASN A 295 7.57 -5.77 25.56
C ASN A 295 6.58 -6.92 25.86
N GLY A 296 5.59 -7.15 25.00
CA GLY A 296 4.55 -8.17 25.14
C GLY A 296 3.38 -7.80 26.07
N SER A 297 3.41 -6.66 26.74
CA SER A 297 2.30 -6.26 27.63
C SER A 297 1.06 -5.82 26.85
N PRO A 298 -0.15 -6.24 27.25
CA PRO A 298 -1.38 -5.85 26.57
C PRO A 298 -1.68 -4.37 26.82
N THR A 299 -2.28 -3.72 25.84
CA THR A 299 -2.66 -2.31 25.93
C THR A 299 -4.06 -2.07 25.37
N THR A 300 -4.72 -1.02 25.85
CA THR A 300 -6.10 -0.69 25.45
C THR A 300 -6.15 0.73 24.93
N GLY A 301 -6.72 0.90 23.75
CA GLY A 301 -7.02 2.20 23.17
C GLY A 301 -8.51 2.50 23.16
N ALA A 302 -8.89 3.65 22.62
CA ALA A 302 -10.27 3.96 22.32
C ALA A 302 -10.43 4.71 21.00
N MET A 303 -11.55 4.44 20.32
CA MET A 303 -12.04 5.29 19.24
C MET A 303 -12.99 6.34 19.84
N LEU A 304 -12.66 7.61 19.67
CA LEU A 304 -13.48 8.74 20.14
C LEU A 304 -14.06 9.49 18.94
N ILE A 305 -15.28 9.97 19.08
CA ILE A 305 -15.98 10.68 18.00
C ILE A 305 -16.03 12.17 18.29
N SER A 306 -15.51 12.96 17.36
CA SER A 306 -15.85 14.37 17.18
C SER A 306 -17.19 14.44 16.43
N PRO A 307 -18.30 14.86 17.08
CA PRO A 307 -19.64 14.64 16.56
C PRO A 307 -20.04 15.71 15.54
N LEU A 308 -19.37 15.76 14.40
CA LEU A 308 -19.72 16.61 13.27
C LEU A 308 -19.47 15.83 11.99
N THR A 309 -20.36 15.94 11.02
CA THR A 309 -20.12 15.36 9.69
C THR A 309 -19.09 16.17 8.90
N THR A 310 -18.50 15.57 7.86
CA THR A 310 -17.61 16.28 6.93
C THR A 310 -18.21 17.61 6.45
N GLU A 311 -19.48 17.57 6.03
CA GLU A 311 -20.19 18.76 5.56
C GLU A 311 -20.35 19.83 6.65
N GLN A 312 -20.69 19.44 7.88
CA GLN A 312 -20.78 20.37 9.01
C GLN A 312 -19.42 21.00 9.34
N MET A 313 -18.35 20.21 9.26
CA MET A 313 -17.00 20.68 9.50
C MET A 313 -16.54 21.67 8.43
N ILE A 314 -16.91 21.45 7.17
CA ILE A 314 -16.66 22.39 6.05
C ILE A 314 -17.46 23.69 6.26
N ARG A 315 -18.76 23.58 6.62
CA ARG A 315 -19.63 24.76 6.84
C ARG A 315 -19.19 25.59 8.03
N ASN A 316 -18.69 24.99 9.11
CA ASN A 316 -18.19 25.70 10.29
C ASN A 316 -16.85 25.15 10.82
N PRO A 317 -15.71 25.52 10.18
CA PRO A 317 -14.40 25.03 10.58
C PRO A 317 -13.97 25.44 11.99
N ARG A 318 -14.46 26.59 12.48
CA ARG A 318 -14.16 27.06 13.86
C ARG A 318 -14.75 26.11 14.89
N LEU A 319 -16.03 25.77 14.75
CA LEU A 319 -16.69 24.79 15.61
C LEU A 319 -16.03 23.42 15.50
N ALA A 320 -15.68 23.00 14.28
CA ALA A 320 -14.99 21.73 14.04
C ALA A 320 -13.67 21.62 14.80
N ARG A 321 -12.78 22.62 14.70
CA ARG A 321 -11.53 22.65 15.47
C ARG A 321 -11.78 22.62 16.97
N GLN A 322 -12.79 23.34 17.46
CA GLN A 322 -13.16 23.32 18.87
C GLN A 322 -13.62 21.92 19.31
N ARG A 323 -14.43 21.23 18.51
CA ARG A 323 -14.90 19.86 18.80
C ARG A 323 -13.74 18.87 18.80
N VAL A 324 -12.84 18.92 17.81
CA VAL A 324 -11.64 18.08 17.77
C VAL A 324 -10.78 18.28 19.02
N LEU A 325 -10.52 19.53 19.42
CA LEU A 325 -9.77 19.82 20.64
C LEU A 325 -10.47 19.28 21.91
N GLN A 326 -11.80 19.38 21.99
CA GLN A 326 -12.57 18.81 23.10
C GLN A 326 -12.46 17.28 23.14
N THR A 327 -12.48 16.61 21.98
CA THR A 327 -12.32 15.15 21.89
C THR A 327 -10.92 14.72 22.34
N ILE A 328 -9.87 15.45 21.95
CA ILE A 328 -8.49 15.14 22.38
C ILE A 328 -8.35 15.32 23.89
N ARG A 329 -8.90 16.40 24.46
CA ARG A 329 -8.90 16.61 25.92
C ARG A 329 -9.65 15.52 26.69
N LEU A 330 -10.70 14.95 26.09
CA LEU A 330 -11.36 13.78 26.66
C LEU A 330 -10.42 12.57 26.67
N ALA A 331 -9.69 12.31 25.58
CA ALA A 331 -8.68 11.26 25.53
C ALA A 331 -7.56 11.44 26.57
N GLU A 332 -7.07 12.67 26.78
CA GLU A 332 -6.08 12.97 27.83
C GLU A 332 -6.59 12.66 29.24
N LYS A 333 -7.84 13.03 29.53
CA LYS A 333 -8.49 12.70 30.81
C LYS A 333 -8.55 11.18 31.03
N MET A 334 -8.82 10.42 29.96
CA MET A 334 -8.86 8.96 29.97
C MET A 334 -7.46 8.32 30.05
N GLY A 335 -6.37 9.09 29.93
CA GLY A 335 -5.00 8.63 30.13
C GLY A 335 -4.18 8.44 28.85
N ALA A 336 -4.75 8.74 27.68
CA ALA A 336 -4.07 8.55 26.40
C ALA A 336 -2.74 9.33 26.35
N LYS A 337 -1.70 8.68 25.84
CA LYS A 337 -0.36 9.24 25.63
C LYS A 337 -0.15 9.71 24.20
N ILE A 338 -0.88 9.13 23.25
CA ILE A 338 -0.87 9.52 21.85
C ILE A 338 -2.29 9.50 21.30
N ALA A 339 -2.59 10.42 20.36
CA ALA A 339 -3.85 10.43 19.64
C ALA A 339 -3.64 10.56 18.12
N GLY A 340 -4.31 9.69 17.37
CA GLY A 340 -4.42 9.76 15.91
C GLY A 340 -5.57 10.64 15.46
N LEU A 341 -5.34 11.50 14.46
CA LEU A 341 -6.35 12.35 13.84
C LEU A 341 -6.89 11.71 12.57
N GLY A 342 -8.06 11.07 12.67
CA GLY A 342 -8.69 10.37 11.55
C GLY A 342 -9.43 11.30 10.58
N ALA A 343 -9.35 10.98 9.28
CA ALA A 343 -10.11 11.61 8.21
C ALA A 343 -10.08 13.15 8.26
N PHE A 344 -11.25 13.81 8.28
CA PHE A 344 -11.36 15.26 8.19
C PHE A 344 -10.91 16.01 9.46
N THR A 345 -10.66 15.31 10.57
CA THR A 345 -10.18 15.92 11.81
C THR A 345 -8.75 16.46 11.68
N SER A 346 -7.88 15.78 10.93
CA SER A 346 -6.54 16.26 10.60
C SER A 346 -6.62 17.46 9.66
N ILE A 347 -7.46 17.38 8.62
CA ILE A 347 -7.63 18.41 7.60
C ILE A 347 -8.11 19.74 8.21
N VAL A 348 -9.16 19.70 9.03
CA VAL A 348 -9.73 20.93 9.61
C VAL A 348 -8.80 21.61 10.62
N THR A 349 -7.85 20.86 11.16
CA THR A 349 -6.82 21.33 12.12
C THR A 349 -5.48 21.64 11.45
N ARG A 350 -5.46 21.79 10.11
CA ARG A 350 -4.25 22.07 9.31
C ARG A 350 -3.16 21.00 9.54
N ASP A 351 -3.56 19.75 9.34
CA ASP A 351 -2.74 18.56 9.59
C ASP A 351 -2.24 18.52 11.05
N GLY A 352 -3.13 18.84 11.99
CA GLY A 352 -2.86 18.84 13.42
C GLY A 352 -2.03 20.01 13.96
N ARG A 353 -1.49 20.89 13.11
CA ARG A 353 -0.70 22.06 13.56
C ARG A 353 -1.49 23.01 14.45
N ASP A 354 -2.82 23.09 14.30
CA ASP A 354 -3.66 23.92 15.15
C ASP A 354 -3.74 23.46 16.61
N LEU A 355 -3.32 22.23 16.90
CA LEU A 355 -3.41 21.58 18.21
C LEU A 355 -2.07 21.60 18.95
N GLU A 356 -0.97 21.91 18.26
CA GLU A 356 0.36 22.02 18.84
C GLU A 356 0.36 23.05 19.99
N GLY A 357 0.95 22.68 21.12
CA GLY A 357 0.97 23.50 22.35
C GLY A 357 -0.38 23.65 23.07
N LYS A 358 -1.48 23.08 22.57
CA LYS A 358 -2.81 23.12 23.21
C LYS A 358 -3.21 21.82 23.91
N VAL A 359 -2.42 20.78 23.70
CA VAL A 359 -2.59 19.42 24.21
C VAL A 359 -1.26 18.92 24.77
N HIS A 360 -1.33 17.96 25.69
CA HIS A 360 -0.21 17.33 26.42
C HIS A 360 0.12 15.93 25.89
N LEU A 361 -0.77 15.29 25.14
CA LEU A 361 -0.49 14.00 24.48
C LEU A 361 0.23 14.17 23.14
N GLY A 362 0.93 13.13 22.70
CA GLY A 362 1.51 13.03 21.36
C GLY A 362 0.42 13.01 20.28
N LEU A 363 0.70 13.55 19.10
CA LEU A 363 -0.27 13.62 18.02
C LEU A 363 0.30 13.01 16.76
N THR A 364 -0.56 12.36 15.99
CA THR A 364 -0.23 11.99 14.62
C THR A 364 -1.43 12.12 13.70
N THR A 365 -1.17 12.43 12.43
CA THR A 365 -2.22 12.50 11.40
C THR A 365 -2.51 11.15 10.76
N GLY A 366 -1.63 10.16 10.86
CA GLY A 366 -1.78 8.90 10.12
C GLY A 366 -1.45 9.00 8.63
N ASN A 367 -1.09 10.20 8.15
CA ASN A 367 -0.86 10.46 6.73
C ASN A 367 0.40 9.75 6.20
N PRO A 368 1.56 9.69 6.91
CA PRO A 368 2.72 8.95 6.43
C PRO A 368 2.42 7.48 6.21
N HIS A 369 1.79 6.80 7.18
CA HIS A 369 1.42 5.40 7.02
C HIS A 369 0.39 5.20 5.90
N SER A 370 -0.60 6.09 5.77
CA SER A 370 -1.58 6.01 4.67
C SER A 370 -0.92 6.16 3.30
N ALA A 371 0.04 7.07 3.15
CA ALA A 371 0.85 7.21 1.93
C ALA A 371 1.70 5.97 1.67
N ALA A 372 2.34 5.43 2.71
CA ALA A 372 3.15 4.22 2.61
C ALA A 372 2.33 3.01 2.11
N ILE A 373 1.13 2.82 2.66
CA ILE A 373 0.22 1.75 2.24
C ILE A 373 -0.28 1.96 0.81
N ALA A 374 -0.55 3.20 0.40
CA ALA A 374 -0.88 3.50 -0.99
C ALA A 374 0.25 3.11 -1.95
N VAL A 375 1.50 3.41 -1.58
CA VAL A 375 2.66 3.01 -2.38
C VAL A 375 2.90 1.50 -2.33
N GLN A 376 2.70 0.82 -1.19
CA GLN A 376 2.81 -0.64 -1.14
C GLN A 376 1.74 -1.35 -1.96
N ASN A 377 0.50 -0.84 -1.98
CA ASN A 377 -0.53 -1.34 -2.90
C ASN A 377 -0.06 -1.25 -4.35
N ILE A 378 0.62 -0.16 -4.74
CA ILE A 378 1.20 -0.01 -6.09
C ILE A 378 2.30 -1.03 -6.32
N LEU A 379 3.26 -1.17 -5.40
CA LEU A 379 4.37 -2.11 -5.55
C LEU A 379 3.84 -3.55 -5.73
N GLN A 380 2.90 -3.96 -4.88
CA GLN A 380 2.32 -5.29 -4.97
C GLN A 380 1.44 -5.45 -6.22
N ALA A 381 0.61 -4.47 -6.58
CA ALA A 381 -0.24 -4.56 -7.78
C ALA A 381 0.61 -4.54 -9.06
N ALA A 382 1.68 -3.74 -9.10
CA ALA A 382 2.61 -3.72 -10.21
C ALA A 382 3.32 -5.07 -10.37
N ALA A 383 3.81 -5.65 -9.27
CA ALA A 383 4.37 -7.00 -9.25
C ALA A 383 3.37 -8.04 -9.79
N LEU A 384 2.16 -8.09 -9.21
CA LEU A 384 1.14 -9.09 -9.59
C LEU A 384 0.59 -8.94 -11.01
N THR A 385 0.75 -7.75 -11.62
CA THR A 385 0.27 -7.45 -12.97
C THR A 385 1.39 -7.23 -13.99
N ASN A 386 2.64 -7.57 -13.64
CA ASN A 386 3.82 -7.44 -14.49
C ASN A 386 4.05 -6.01 -15.03
N LEU A 387 3.82 -4.99 -14.20
CA LEU A 387 4.10 -3.59 -14.54
C LEU A 387 5.48 -3.18 -14.00
N SER A 388 6.40 -2.85 -14.90
CA SER A 388 7.71 -2.31 -14.54
C SER A 388 7.59 -0.85 -14.10
N LEU A 389 7.77 -0.58 -12.80
CA LEU A 389 7.70 0.79 -12.27
C LEU A 389 8.70 1.76 -12.92
N PRO A 390 9.98 1.41 -13.14
CA PRO A 390 10.95 2.30 -13.82
C PRO A 390 10.52 2.78 -15.22
N HIS A 391 9.52 2.14 -15.83
CA HIS A 391 8.97 2.48 -17.14
C HIS A 391 7.51 2.97 -17.09
N ALA A 392 6.90 3.02 -15.90
CA ALA A 392 5.49 3.37 -15.73
C ALA A 392 5.28 4.88 -15.57
N THR A 393 4.12 5.35 -16.01
CA THR A 393 3.59 6.69 -15.74
C THR A 393 2.58 6.63 -14.60
N VAL A 394 2.75 7.49 -13.59
CA VAL A 394 1.84 7.59 -12.45
C VAL A 394 1.14 8.94 -12.42
N ALA A 395 -0.19 8.96 -12.29
CA ALA A 395 -0.96 10.16 -12.01
C ALA A 395 -1.43 10.21 -10.56
N ILE A 396 -1.24 11.34 -9.88
CA ILE A 396 -1.70 11.55 -8.50
C ILE A 396 -2.71 12.69 -8.46
N VAL A 397 -3.98 12.37 -8.26
CA VAL A 397 -5.08 13.33 -8.07
C VAL A 397 -5.16 13.74 -6.60
N GLY A 398 -5.13 15.04 -6.34
CA GLY A 398 -4.87 15.58 -5.00
C GLY A 398 -3.38 15.50 -4.62
N GLY A 399 -2.51 15.54 -5.62
CA GLY A 399 -1.07 15.31 -5.44
C GLY A 399 -0.36 16.37 -4.60
N ALA A 400 -0.90 17.58 -4.46
CA ALA A 400 -0.35 18.59 -3.55
C ALA A 400 -0.92 18.47 -2.12
N GLY A 401 -1.80 17.49 -1.85
CA GLY A 401 -2.30 17.09 -0.53
C GLY A 401 -1.21 16.50 0.39
N SER A 402 -1.54 16.17 1.65
CA SER A 402 -0.55 15.59 2.57
C SER A 402 -0.10 14.21 2.10
N VAL A 403 -1.05 13.26 1.99
CA VAL A 403 -0.83 11.91 1.47
C VAL A 403 -0.30 11.95 0.03
N GLY A 404 -0.96 12.68 -0.87
CA GLY A 404 -0.56 12.80 -2.27
C GLY A 404 0.89 13.26 -2.46
N SER A 405 1.33 14.26 -1.68
CA SER A 405 2.72 14.76 -1.79
C SER A 405 3.75 13.79 -1.24
N ALA A 406 3.40 13.00 -0.21
CA ALA A 406 4.27 11.94 0.29
C ALA A 406 4.38 10.79 -0.72
N CYS A 407 3.26 10.36 -1.33
CA CYS A 407 3.27 9.40 -2.42
C CYS A 407 4.12 9.90 -3.60
N ALA A 408 3.98 11.17 -4.00
CA ALA A 408 4.76 11.79 -5.06
C ALA A 408 6.27 11.72 -4.78
N LYS A 409 6.69 12.08 -3.56
CA LYS A 409 8.11 12.03 -3.14
C LYS A 409 8.67 10.60 -3.11
N MET A 410 7.87 9.62 -2.68
CA MET A 410 8.27 8.21 -2.68
C MET A 410 8.38 7.67 -4.11
N LEU A 411 7.40 7.96 -4.97
CA LEU A 411 7.30 7.42 -6.32
C LEU A 411 8.22 8.10 -7.32
N ALA A 412 8.55 9.38 -7.15
CA ALA A 412 9.43 10.13 -8.06
C ALA A 412 10.83 9.50 -8.22
N ARG A 413 11.23 8.65 -7.27
CA ARG A 413 12.48 7.88 -7.35
C ARG A 413 12.35 6.58 -8.16
N LEU A 414 11.14 6.06 -8.28
CA LEU A 414 10.88 4.68 -8.72
C LEU A 414 10.31 4.59 -10.14
N VAL A 415 9.70 5.67 -10.63
CA VAL A 415 8.91 5.67 -11.87
C VAL A 415 9.53 6.49 -12.99
N ALA A 416 9.11 6.26 -14.24
CA ALA A 416 9.57 7.03 -15.38
C ALA A 416 8.98 8.44 -15.39
N SER A 417 7.69 8.56 -15.10
CA SER A 417 6.97 9.84 -15.17
C SER A 417 5.93 9.97 -14.08
N LEU A 418 5.83 11.16 -13.50
CA LEU A 418 4.91 11.50 -12.44
C LEU A 418 4.09 12.73 -12.82
N LEU A 419 2.78 12.52 -12.99
CA LEU A 419 1.80 13.57 -13.24
C LEU A 419 1.08 13.94 -11.94
N ILE A 420 1.36 15.13 -11.42
CA ILE A 420 0.77 15.63 -10.19
C ILE A 420 -0.44 16.51 -10.54
N ILE A 421 -1.64 16.09 -10.13
CA ILE A 421 -2.88 16.80 -10.43
C ILE A 421 -3.46 17.41 -9.16
N ASP A 422 -3.56 18.73 -9.11
CA ASP A 422 -4.19 19.45 -7.99
C ASP A 422 -4.77 20.79 -8.43
N ILE A 423 -5.83 21.24 -7.75
CA ILE A 423 -6.44 22.55 -7.99
C ILE A 423 -5.61 23.70 -7.37
N LYS A 424 -4.75 23.39 -6.39
CA LYS A 424 -3.92 24.37 -5.68
C LYS A 424 -2.63 24.63 -6.45
N LYS A 425 -2.69 25.55 -7.42
CA LYS A 425 -1.58 25.89 -8.32
C LYS A 425 -0.25 26.15 -7.61
N ASP A 426 -0.23 26.97 -6.56
CA ASP A 426 1.02 27.31 -5.86
C ASP A 426 1.63 26.09 -5.16
N ALA A 427 0.80 25.28 -4.48
CA ALA A 427 1.26 24.06 -3.81
C ALA A 427 1.75 23.01 -4.81
N LEU A 428 1.09 22.92 -5.96
CA LEU A 428 1.49 22.07 -7.07
C LEU A 428 2.85 22.49 -7.64
N GLN A 429 3.02 23.76 -7.99
CA GLN A 429 4.28 24.29 -8.54
C GLN A 429 5.45 24.10 -7.56
N ASN A 430 5.21 24.36 -6.26
CA ASN A 430 6.22 24.12 -5.23
C ASN A 430 6.62 22.64 -5.14
N LEU A 431 5.67 21.70 -5.25
CA LEU A 431 5.98 20.28 -5.20
C LEU A 431 6.72 19.81 -6.46
N VAL A 432 6.33 20.27 -7.65
CA VAL A 432 7.04 19.98 -8.90
C VAL A 432 8.49 20.49 -8.82
N ALA A 433 8.71 21.72 -8.33
CA ALA A 433 10.05 22.27 -8.15
C ALA A 433 10.88 21.47 -7.13
N GLN A 434 10.28 21.00 -6.03
CA GLN A 434 10.96 20.13 -5.06
C GLN A 434 11.39 18.78 -5.66
N LEU A 435 10.68 18.29 -6.66
CA LEU A 435 10.93 17.00 -7.30
C LEU A 435 11.72 17.11 -8.61
N ALA A 436 12.15 18.32 -9.01
CA ALA A 436 12.81 18.55 -10.30
C ALA A 436 14.12 17.77 -10.48
N ASN A 437 14.83 17.46 -9.39
CA ASN A 437 16.08 16.70 -9.39
C ASN A 437 15.86 15.19 -9.13
N GLN A 438 14.61 14.72 -9.14
CA GLN A 438 14.32 13.30 -9.00
C GLN A 438 14.45 12.58 -10.34
N PRO A 439 14.67 11.25 -10.35
CA PRO A 439 14.81 10.48 -11.58
C PRO A 439 13.57 10.50 -12.50
N ALA A 440 12.37 10.64 -11.95
CA ALA A 440 11.14 10.73 -12.74
C ALA A 440 11.00 12.08 -13.44
N VAL A 441 10.43 12.08 -14.65
CA VAL A 441 9.93 13.30 -15.29
C VAL A 441 8.67 13.75 -14.54
N VAL A 442 8.72 14.90 -13.87
CA VAL A 442 7.61 15.38 -13.03
C VAL A 442 6.89 16.55 -13.70
N GLU A 443 5.58 16.38 -13.90
CA GLU A 443 4.72 17.40 -14.50
C GLU A 443 3.54 17.74 -13.58
N GLY A 444 3.16 19.02 -13.56
CA GLY A 444 1.98 19.50 -12.85
C GLY A 444 0.82 19.76 -13.80
N ALA A 445 -0.38 19.31 -13.44
CA ALA A 445 -1.61 19.62 -14.15
C ALA A 445 -2.74 20.03 -13.20
N THR A 446 -3.70 20.79 -13.73
CA THR A 446 -4.94 21.16 -13.00
C THR A 446 -6.18 20.48 -13.56
N SER A 447 -6.05 19.77 -14.68
CA SER A 447 -7.11 19.04 -15.36
C SER A 447 -6.99 17.53 -15.12
N LEU A 448 -8.12 16.88 -14.84
CA LEU A 448 -8.22 15.43 -14.76
C LEU A 448 -8.10 14.73 -16.12
N SER A 449 -8.18 15.47 -17.24
CA SER A 449 -8.14 14.88 -18.58
C SER A 449 -6.87 14.07 -18.85
N ARG A 450 -5.75 14.45 -18.23
CA ARG A 450 -4.45 13.82 -18.38
C ARG A 450 -4.29 12.51 -17.61
N VAL A 451 -5.25 12.16 -16.73
CA VAL A 451 -5.25 10.86 -16.03
C VAL A 451 -5.17 9.68 -17.01
N ARG A 452 -5.71 9.86 -18.22
CA ARG A 452 -5.68 8.86 -19.30
C ARG A 452 -4.27 8.45 -19.76
N GLU A 453 -3.24 9.22 -19.41
CA GLU A 453 -1.84 8.92 -19.77
C GLU A 453 -1.23 7.85 -18.84
N ALA A 454 -1.76 7.70 -17.62
CA ALA A 454 -1.09 6.97 -16.54
C ALA A 454 -1.43 5.48 -16.46
N ASP A 455 -0.41 4.65 -16.21
CA ASP A 455 -0.52 3.21 -15.88
C ASP A 455 -1.09 3.00 -14.48
N ILE A 456 -0.76 3.93 -13.58
CA ILE A 456 -1.18 3.92 -12.20
C ILE A 456 -1.81 5.26 -11.85
N VAL A 457 -2.97 5.23 -11.20
CA VAL A 457 -3.69 6.43 -10.75
C VAL A 457 -3.90 6.35 -9.25
N ILE A 458 -3.51 7.40 -8.52
CA ILE A 458 -3.77 7.55 -7.08
C ILE A 458 -4.79 8.67 -6.89
N ALA A 459 -5.89 8.38 -6.20
CA ALA A 459 -6.80 9.41 -5.70
C ALA A 459 -6.54 9.66 -4.21
N ALA A 460 -6.03 10.84 -3.87
CA ALA A 460 -5.70 11.23 -2.50
C ALA A 460 -6.22 12.64 -2.19
N THR A 461 -7.50 12.89 -2.45
CA THR A 461 -8.12 14.21 -2.26
C THR A 461 -9.00 14.26 -1.01
N ASN A 462 -9.37 15.47 -0.61
CA ASN A 462 -10.36 15.74 0.42
C ASN A 462 -11.73 16.16 -0.15
N ASN A 463 -11.94 15.97 -1.45
CA ASN A 463 -13.20 16.26 -2.11
C ASN A 463 -14.27 15.25 -1.63
N PRO A 464 -15.48 15.70 -1.26
CA PRO A 464 -16.55 14.79 -0.85
C PRO A 464 -17.22 14.03 -2.02
N HIS A 465 -16.85 14.32 -3.27
CA HIS A 465 -17.49 13.78 -4.47
C HIS A 465 -16.57 12.82 -5.25
N ILE A 466 -17.19 11.98 -6.08
CA ILE A 466 -16.49 11.16 -7.06
C ILE A 466 -15.83 12.06 -8.11
N LEU A 467 -14.55 11.81 -8.37
CA LEU A 467 -13.72 12.54 -9.35
C LEU A 467 -13.31 11.66 -10.52
N LEU A 468 -13.08 10.37 -10.28
CA LEU A 468 -12.60 9.42 -11.28
C LEU A 468 -13.72 8.46 -11.71
N THR A 469 -13.82 8.24 -13.01
CA THR A 469 -14.82 7.42 -13.71
C THR A 469 -14.10 6.61 -14.78
N ALA A 470 -14.79 5.62 -15.37
CA ALA A 470 -14.18 4.72 -16.34
C ALA A 470 -13.51 5.44 -17.52
N ASP A 471 -14.08 6.55 -17.99
CA ASP A 471 -13.58 7.33 -19.14
C ASP A 471 -12.23 8.01 -18.90
N HIS A 472 -11.83 8.16 -17.64
CA HIS A 472 -10.54 8.77 -17.29
C HIS A 472 -9.37 7.78 -17.39
N LEU A 473 -9.63 6.48 -17.53
CA LEU A 473 -8.64 5.43 -17.30
C LEU A 473 -8.26 4.71 -18.60
N LYS A 474 -6.97 4.50 -18.82
CA LYS A 474 -6.49 3.68 -19.94
C LYS A 474 -6.62 2.18 -19.65
N PRO A 475 -6.60 1.31 -20.68
CA PRO A 475 -6.62 -0.13 -20.49
C PRO A 475 -5.49 -0.63 -19.60
N GLY A 476 -5.78 -1.64 -18.77
CA GLY A 476 -4.79 -2.20 -17.86
C GLY A 476 -4.39 -1.29 -16.68
N ALA A 477 -5.08 -0.17 -16.43
CA ALA A 477 -4.70 0.75 -15.35
C ALA A 477 -4.85 0.12 -13.94
N ILE A 478 -3.94 0.48 -13.03
CA ILE A 478 -4.08 0.25 -11.58
C ILE A 478 -4.58 1.55 -10.94
N VAL A 479 -5.70 1.49 -10.23
CA VAL A 479 -6.27 2.65 -9.53
C VAL A 479 -6.27 2.42 -8.03
N ILE A 480 -5.66 3.34 -7.29
CA ILE A 480 -5.58 3.34 -5.83
C ILE A 480 -6.47 4.46 -5.29
N ASP A 481 -7.59 4.12 -4.66
CA ASP A 481 -8.43 5.10 -3.96
C ASP A 481 -7.98 5.23 -2.50
N ALA A 482 -7.21 6.28 -2.20
CA ALA A 482 -6.74 6.64 -0.88
C ALA A 482 -7.53 7.81 -0.26
N ALA A 483 -8.70 8.14 -0.83
CA ALA A 483 -9.55 9.23 -0.35
C ALA A 483 -10.62 8.74 0.63
N GLN A 484 -10.96 9.62 1.58
CA GLN A 484 -12.05 9.40 2.54
C GLN A 484 -12.84 10.70 2.71
N PRO A 485 -14.05 10.84 2.13
CA PRO A 485 -14.81 9.84 1.34
C PRO A 485 -14.14 9.42 0.03
N LYS A 486 -14.61 8.30 -0.55
CA LYS A 486 -14.09 7.75 -1.83
C LYS A 486 -14.17 8.78 -2.96
N ASN A 487 -13.18 8.78 -3.85
CA ASN A 487 -13.15 9.65 -5.03
C ASN A 487 -13.20 8.87 -6.34
N VAL A 488 -13.14 7.54 -6.29
CA VAL A 488 -13.22 6.67 -7.47
C VAL A 488 -14.61 6.05 -7.55
N SER A 489 -15.22 6.09 -8.73
CA SER A 489 -16.54 5.50 -8.95
C SER A 489 -16.54 3.99 -8.68
N GLU A 490 -17.52 3.53 -7.90
CA GLU A 490 -17.72 2.12 -7.57
C GLU A 490 -18.22 1.27 -8.76
N GLU A 491 -18.60 1.91 -9.86
CA GLU A 491 -19.06 1.25 -11.09
C GLU A 491 -17.91 0.82 -12.02
N ILE A 492 -16.69 1.31 -11.80
CA ILE A 492 -15.53 1.03 -12.65
C ILE A 492 -15.25 -0.48 -12.76
N PRO A 493 -15.23 -1.28 -11.67
CA PRO A 493 -14.99 -2.72 -11.79
C PRO A 493 -15.99 -3.46 -12.69
N ARG A 494 -17.23 -2.94 -12.82
CA ARG A 494 -18.24 -3.47 -13.74
C ARG A 494 -18.06 -2.98 -15.17
N GLN A 495 -17.76 -1.70 -15.36
CA GLN A 495 -17.65 -1.07 -16.68
C GLN A 495 -16.33 -1.40 -17.38
N ARG A 496 -15.26 -1.61 -16.60
CA ARG A 496 -13.87 -1.77 -17.05
C ARG A 496 -13.22 -2.96 -16.34
N PRO A 497 -13.56 -4.20 -16.73
CA PRO A 497 -12.95 -5.40 -16.16
C PRO A 497 -11.44 -5.52 -16.47
N ASP A 498 -10.94 -4.72 -17.41
CA ASP A 498 -9.54 -4.53 -17.79
C ASP A 498 -8.76 -3.58 -16.86
N VAL A 499 -9.40 -3.02 -15.84
CA VAL A 499 -8.81 -2.12 -14.83
C VAL A 499 -8.98 -2.73 -13.44
N VAL A 500 -8.00 -2.54 -12.54
CA VAL A 500 -8.21 -2.79 -11.10
C VAL A 500 -8.40 -1.48 -10.35
N VAL A 501 -9.44 -1.44 -9.52
CA VAL A 501 -9.59 -0.45 -8.46
C VAL A 501 -9.26 -1.13 -7.14
N ILE A 502 -8.42 -0.49 -6.32
CA ILE A 502 -7.98 -0.94 -5.01
C ILE A 502 -8.28 0.17 -4.00
N GLU A 503 -9.10 -0.13 -3.01
CA GLU A 503 -9.26 0.69 -1.82
C GLU A 503 -7.96 0.65 -1.01
N SER A 504 -7.40 1.83 -0.73
CA SER A 504 -6.13 1.96 -0.04
C SER A 504 -6.28 2.27 1.44
N ALA A 505 -5.13 2.40 2.10
CA ALA A 505 -5.00 2.61 3.54
C ALA A 505 -5.74 1.55 4.36
N VAL A 506 -5.75 0.29 3.91
CA VAL A 506 -6.23 -0.85 4.70
C VAL A 506 -5.03 -1.72 5.08
N VAL A 507 -4.94 -2.03 6.37
CA VAL A 507 -3.82 -2.73 6.99
C VAL A 507 -4.38 -3.92 7.74
N GLN A 508 -3.80 -5.09 7.51
CA GLN A 508 -4.06 -6.27 8.33
C GLN A 508 -3.33 -6.10 9.67
N THR A 509 -4.08 -6.25 10.76
CA THR A 509 -3.61 -6.03 12.12
C THR A 509 -3.39 -7.36 12.86
N PRO A 510 -2.38 -7.46 13.74
CA PRO A 510 -2.15 -8.66 14.55
C PRO A 510 -3.09 -8.69 15.75
N ASP A 511 -4.10 -9.57 15.72
CA ASP A 511 -5.01 -9.85 16.86
C ASP A 511 -5.75 -8.62 17.45
N VAL A 512 -5.84 -7.51 16.73
CA VAL A 512 -6.54 -6.30 17.18
C VAL A 512 -8.02 -6.37 16.84
N ASP A 513 -8.86 -5.98 17.81
CA ASP A 513 -10.28 -5.72 17.62
C ASP A 513 -10.61 -4.26 17.97
N VAL A 514 -11.18 -3.53 17.01
CA VAL A 514 -11.57 -2.12 17.15
C VAL A 514 -12.94 -1.97 17.81
N HIS A 515 -13.75 -3.05 17.85
CA HIS A 515 -15.12 -3.06 18.36
C HIS A 515 -16.01 -1.97 17.73
N PHE A 516 -15.72 -1.60 16.49
CA PHE A 516 -16.46 -0.60 15.74
C PHE A 516 -16.46 -0.98 14.25
N ASP A 517 -17.62 -0.85 13.62
CA ASP A 517 -17.78 -1.12 12.20
C ASP A 517 -17.14 0.01 11.38
N LEU A 518 -15.91 -0.25 10.92
CA LEU A 518 -15.13 0.62 10.03
C LEU A 518 -15.40 0.37 8.54
N ASP A 519 -16.38 -0.48 8.20
CA ASP A 519 -16.59 -0.97 6.83
C ASP A 519 -15.42 -1.85 6.31
N LEU A 520 -14.71 -2.49 7.25
CA LEU A 520 -13.54 -3.33 7.03
C LEU A 520 -13.78 -4.76 7.51
N ALA A 521 -13.01 -5.72 6.99
CA ALA A 521 -13.11 -7.09 7.49
C ALA A 521 -12.50 -7.20 8.91
N PRO A 522 -12.89 -8.22 9.69
CA PRO A 522 -12.23 -8.50 10.97
C PRO A 522 -10.71 -8.64 10.81
N GLY A 523 -9.94 -8.06 11.73
CA GLY A 523 -8.48 -8.03 11.66
C GLY A 523 -7.91 -7.05 10.62
N GLU A 524 -8.73 -6.14 10.10
CA GLU A 524 -8.28 -5.01 9.27
C GLU A 524 -8.54 -3.66 9.96
N ALA A 525 -7.64 -2.71 9.74
CA ALA A 525 -7.77 -1.34 10.21
C ALA A 525 -7.35 -0.32 9.15
N LEU A 526 -7.82 0.91 9.29
CA LEU A 526 -7.40 2.02 8.44
C LEU A 526 -5.93 2.39 8.72
N GLY A 527 -5.17 2.77 7.71
CA GLY A 527 -3.74 3.10 7.82
C GLY A 527 -3.44 4.19 8.84
N CYS A 528 -4.32 5.19 8.96
CA CYS A 528 -4.19 6.24 9.98
C CYS A 528 -4.44 5.76 11.41
N LEU A 529 -5.33 4.78 11.59
CA LEU A 529 -5.54 4.11 12.88
C LEU A 529 -4.35 3.18 13.19
N SER A 530 -3.87 2.42 12.21
CA SER A 530 -2.70 1.55 12.33
C SER A 530 -1.43 2.31 12.71
N GLU A 531 -1.19 3.50 12.17
CA GLU A 531 -0.07 4.36 12.61
C GLU A 531 -0.14 4.66 14.12
N THR A 532 -1.33 4.99 14.62
CA THR A 532 -1.52 5.29 16.05
C THR A 532 -1.22 4.06 16.91
N MET A 533 -1.64 2.88 16.46
CA MET A 533 -1.40 1.61 17.17
C MET A 533 0.08 1.22 17.14
N ILE A 534 0.73 1.31 15.97
CA ILE A 534 2.16 1.01 15.82
C ILE A 534 3.00 1.94 16.69
N LEU A 535 2.75 3.25 16.65
CA LEU A 535 3.46 4.23 17.48
C LEU A 535 3.28 3.94 18.98
N THR A 536 2.07 3.53 19.38
CA THR A 536 1.81 3.13 20.76
C THR A 536 2.60 1.88 21.13
N ALA A 537 2.58 0.86 20.27
CA ALA A 537 3.25 -0.41 20.51
C ALA A 537 4.77 -0.28 20.62
N ILE A 538 5.40 0.60 19.82
CA ILE A 538 6.84 0.91 19.93
C ILE A 538 7.17 1.92 21.04
N GLY A 539 6.17 2.43 21.78
CA GLY A 539 6.37 3.38 22.87
C GLY A 539 6.79 4.79 22.42
N TRP A 540 6.38 5.22 21.21
CA TRP A 540 6.70 6.55 20.72
C TRP A 540 6.10 7.63 21.63
N THR A 541 6.87 8.70 21.86
CA THR A 541 6.44 9.84 22.68
C THR A 541 6.51 11.15 21.90
N GLY A 542 5.59 12.07 22.18
CA GLY A 542 5.51 13.35 21.47
C GLY A 542 4.76 13.27 20.13
N HIS A 543 4.81 14.36 19.37
CA HIS A 543 4.19 14.43 18.05
C HIS A 543 5.01 13.61 17.04
N TYR A 544 4.33 12.82 16.20
CA TYR A 544 4.96 12.02 15.15
C TYR A 544 4.82 12.69 13.78
N SER A 545 3.59 12.83 13.29
CA SER A 545 3.32 13.48 12.01
C SER A 545 2.30 14.60 12.15
N LEU A 546 2.79 15.84 12.04
CA LEU A 546 2.00 17.06 11.91
C LEU A 546 2.41 17.81 10.65
N GLY A 547 1.47 18.46 9.97
CA GLY A 547 1.73 19.05 8.66
C GLY A 547 1.74 18.04 7.52
N LYS A 548 2.50 18.37 6.46
CA LYS A 548 2.69 17.48 5.31
C LYS A 548 3.42 16.21 5.72
N ALA A 549 2.93 15.07 5.27
CA ALA A 549 3.55 13.78 5.52
C ALA A 549 4.97 13.71 4.95
N ASP A 550 5.85 13.09 5.73
CA ASP A 550 7.26 12.91 5.42
C ASP A 550 7.51 11.46 4.94
N PRO A 551 8.14 11.25 3.77
CA PRO A 551 8.53 9.92 3.30
C PRO A 551 9.41 9.13 4.29
N SER A 552 10.23 9.79 5.09
CA SER A 552 11.07 9.12 6.10
C SER A 552 10.22 8.51 7.23
N HIS A 553 9.16 9.20 7.67
CA HIS A 553 8.17 8.65 8.59
C HIS A 553 7.39 7.51 7.95
N ALA A 554 7.07 7.60 6.65
CA ALA A 554 6.43 6.52 5.91
C ALA A 554 7.29 5.24 5.90
N ALA A 555 8.59 5.35 5.63
CA ALA A 555 9.50 4.21 5.70
C ALA A 555 9.61 3.63 7.12
N HIS A 556 9.83 4.50 8.11
CA HIS A 556 9.97 4.11 9.51
C HIS A 556 8.72 3.38 10.04
N ILE A 557 7.51 3.90 9.79
CA ILE A 557 6.29 3.29 10.30
C ILE A 557 5.98 1.94 9.63
N ILE A 558 6.39 1.75 8.38
CA ILE A 558 6.30 0.46 7.71
C ILE A 558 7.23 -0.55 8.34
N ALA A 559 8.51 -0.20 8.56
CA ALA A 559 9.45 -1.09 9.24
C ALA A 559 8.94 -1.52 10.63
N ALA A 560 8.52 -0.53 11.43
CA ALA A 560 7.98 -0.76 12.76
C ALA A 560 6.71 -1.61 12.73
N GLY A 561 5.78 -1.32 11.82
CA GLY A 561 4.57 -2.11 11.63
C GLY A 561 4.86 -3.56 11.23
N ARG A 562 5.81 -3.77 10.30
CA ARG A 562 6.23 -5.12 9.88
C ARG A 562 6.78 -5.93 11.06
N ALA A 563 7.65 -5.33 11.87
CA ALA A 563 8.20 -5.98 13.06
C ALA A 563 7.12 -6.38 14.09
N LEU A 564 6.04 -5.61 14.17
CA LEU A 564 4.92 -5.86 15.08
C LEU A 564 3.83 -6.78 14.50
N GLY A 565 3.93 -7.22 13.25
CA GLY A 565 2.92 -8.09 12.62
C GLY A 565 1.85 -7.37 11.80
N PHE A 566 1.92 -6.04 11.66
CA PHE A 566 1.07 -5.31 10.72
C PHE A 566 1.51 -5.59 9.29
N ARG A 567 0.55 -5.87 8.40
CA ARG A 567 0.80 -6.21 7.00
C ARG A 567 -0.16 -5.46 6.08
N LEU A 568 0.21 -5.36 4.81
CA LEU A 568 -0.71 -4.86 3.80
C LEU A 568 -1.93 -5.79 3.71
N ALA A 569 -3.13 -5.23 3.75
CA ALA A 569 -4.35 -6.03 3.61
C ALA A 569 -4.51 -6.53 2.16
N ARG A 570 -5.36 -7.55 1.98
CA ARG A 570 -5.72 -8.03 0.63
C ARG A 570 -6.43 -6.93 -0.14
N PHE A 571 -6.14 -6.83 -1.44
CA PHE A 571 -6.81 -5.86 -2.31
C PHE A 571 -8.32 -6.05 -2.31
N ARG A 572 -9.04 -4.93 -2.18
CA ARG A 572 -10.50 -4.90 -2.17
C ARG A 572 -11.03 -3.67 -2.89
N ASN A 573 -12.27 -3.72 -3.31
CA ASN A 573 -13.04 -2.60 -3.85
C ASN A 573 -14.54 -2.79 -3.53
N SER A 574 -15.40 -1.98 -4.15
CA SER A 574 -16.87 -2.05 -4.00
C SER A 574 -17.47 -3.43 -4.31
N GLY A 575 -16.80 -4.25 -5.12
CA GLY A 575 -17.19 -5.63 -5.45
C GLY A 575 -16.67 -6.69 -4.48
N GLY A 576 -15.91 -6.33 -3.45
CA GLY A 576 -15.26 -7.26 -2.52
C GLY A 576 -13.75 -7.40 -2.77
N TYR A 577 -13.18 -8.55 -2.39
CA TYR A 577 -11.75 -8.81 -2.59
C TYR A 577 -11.41 -9.02 -4.07
N VAL A 578 -10.31 -8.41 -4.51
CA VAL A 578 -9.75 -8.60 -5.86
C VAL A 578 -9.12 -9.99 -5.95
N THR A 579 -9.42 -10.70 -7.04
CA THR A 579 -8.93 -12.07 -7.28
C THR A 579 -7.67 -12.08 -8.14
N ASP A 580 -6.92 -13.17 -8.05
CA ASP A 580 -5.75 -13.40 -8.91
C ASP A 580 -6.09 -13.40 -10.40
N GLU A 581 -7.26 -13.93 -10.76
CA GLU A 581 -7.79 -13.93 -12.13
C GLU A 581 -8.02 -12.51 -12.65
N HIS A 582 -8.57 -11.61 -11.81
CA HIS A 582 -8.76 -10.21 -12.20
C HIS A 582 -7.42 -9.54 -12.46
N LEU A 583 -6.43 -9.74 -11.58
CA LEU A 583 -5.06 -9.22 -11.77
C LEU A 583 -4.41 -9.78 -13.04
N LEU A 584 -4.67 -11.04 -13.39
CA LEU A 584 -4.17 -11.63 -14.63
C LEU A 584 -4.79 -10.98 -15.88
N ARG A 585 -6.10 -10.70 -15.88
CA ARG A 585 -6.78 -10.00 -16.98
C ARG A 585 -6.21 -8.61 -17.21
N ILE A 586 -5.83 -7.91 -16.14
CA ILE A 586 -5.20 -6.59 -16.23
C ILE A 586 -3.82 -6.66 -16.85
N ALA A 587 -3.02 -7.65 -16.46
CA ALA A 587 -1.73 -7.90 -17.09
C ALA A 587 -1.89 -8.15 -18.61
N GLN A 588 -2.87 -8.96 -18.99
CA GLN A 588 -3.19 -9.26 -20.39
C GLN A 588 -3.67 -8.02 -21.17
N ALA A 589 -4.48 -7.16 -20.55
CA ALA A 589 -4.98 -5.94 -21.19
C ALA A 589 -3.86 -4.99 -21.63
N ARG A 590 -2.71 -4.96 -20.93
CA ARG A 590 -1.55 -4.14 -21.32
C ARG A 590 -0.73 -4.69 -22.48
N THR A 591 -0.84 -6.00 -22.75
CA THR A 591 -0.10 -6.66 -23.83
C THR A 591 -0.80 -6.61 -25.19
N ILE A 592 -2.06 -6.16 -25.23
CA ILE A 592 -2.87 -6.11 -26.45
C ILE A 592 -2.68 -4.78 -27.24
N GLU A 593 -1.98 -3.80 -26.65
CA GLU A 593 -1.48 -2.58 -27.32
C GLU A 593 -0.03 -2.76 -27.79
#